data_AF-A0A0T5PDY9-F1
#
_entry.id   AF-A0A0T5PDY9-F1
#
_cell.length_a   1.000
_cell.length_b   1.000
_cell.length_c   1.000
_cell.angle_alpha   90.00
_cell.angle_beta   90.00
_cell.angle_gamma   90.00
#
_symmetry.space_group_name_H-M   'P 1'
#
loop_
_entity.id
_entity.type
_entity.pdbx_description
1 polymer ?
#
loop_
_entity_poly.entity_id
_entity_poly.type
_entity_poly.pdbx_seq_one_letter_code
_entity_poly.pdbx_strand_id
1 'polypeptide(L)'
;MAEPFDYFVVFAEMRTGSNFLESNLNAFEGFTCHGEAFNPHFIGYPNKTEILGVTQAEREADPSVLVDAIRDRTEGMGGFRFFHDHDPRVLDICLDDPRCAKIVLTRNPAESYVSWKIAQATGQWKLTNVKRRKDSQIEFDAKEFEEHVSRLQMFQVFLMNRLQVTGQTAFYVDYEDLQDVEVMNGLARFLGSEERLEKLDESLKKQNPSALSEKVSNYDAMERSISGLDMFNLSRTPNFEPRRGPAVPGFVTGAHASLLYMPMRAGPEAEVLEWLAGLDGVPVDTLPTQMNQKGLRQWMRRNTGHRSFTVLRHPVARAHAAFCTRILPRGPGTFAEIRKTLRNFYKLPIPGDQPGENYDVAAHRAAFVAFLEFLRANLNGQTSIRVDAHWATQAAALQGMAQFTLPDLIIREEEMGPALDRLAREMGYRKAEPPKAAAANGPHALKDIYDAEIEALAAQVYQRDYLLFGFEAWG
;
A
#
# COMPACT_ATOMS: atom_id res chain seq x y z
N MET A 1 -21.23 28.45 8.13
CA MET A 1 -21.07 27.06 8.67
C MET A 1 -20.09 27.16 9.82
N ALA A 2 -20.24 26.38 10.90
CA ALA A 2 -19.27 26.45 12.00
C ALA A 2 -17.89 26.09 11.47
N GLU A 3 -16.87 26.89 11.80
CA GLU A 3 -15.49 26.59 11.45
C GLU A 3 -15.07 25.25 12.10
N PRO A 4 -14.56 24.29 11.31
CA PRO A 4 -14.27 22.95 11.82
C PRO A 4 -13.09 22.93 12.78
N PHE A 5 -12.18 23.90 12.67
CA PHE A 5 -10.94 23.97 13.42
C PHE A 5 -10.68 25.39 13.94
N ASP A 6 -10.00 25.51 15.08
CA ASP A 6 -9.58 26.81 15.65
C ASP A 6 -8.09 27.11 15.44
N TYR A 7 -7.28 26.07 15.25
CA TYR A 7 -5.84 26.17 15.06
C TYR A 7 -5.33 24.90 14.37
N PHE A 8 -4.09 24.90 13.91
CA PHE A 8 -3.50 23.75 13.22
C PHE A 8 -2.09 23.39 13.70
N VAL A 9 -1.74 22.12 13.52
CA VAL A 9 -0.38 21.62 13.73
C VAL A 9 0.14 20.93 12.47
N VAL A 10 1.37 21.24 12.09
CA VAL A 10 2.09 20.59 11.00
C VAL A 10 3.09 19.61 11.59
N PHE A 11 2.73 18.33 11.60
CA PHE A 11 3.64 17.24 11.90
C PHE A 11 4.58 17.04 10.71
N ALA A 12 5.85 17.34 10.92
CA ALA A 12 6.87 17.28 9.89
C ALA A 12 8.20 16.86 10.51
N GLU A 13 9.23 16.82 9.68
CA GLU A 13 10.57 16.45 10.11
C GLU A 13 11.61 17.39 9.51
N MET A 14 12.83 17.32 10.05
CA MET A 14 13.93 18.06 9.48
C MET A 14 14.07 17.72 7.99
N ARG A 15 14.10 18.77 7.16
CA ARG A 15 14.30 18.67 5.70
C ARG A 15 13.19 17.95 4.92
N THR A 16 11.97 17.82 5.46
CA THR A 16 10.79 17.39 4.69
C THR A 16 10.17 18.49 3.82
N GLY A 17 10.68 19.72 3.91
CA GLY A 17 10.08 20.88 3.23
C GLY A 17 9.10 21.68 4.08
N SER A 18 9.09 21.46 5.40
CA SER A 18 8.18 22.13 6.33
C SER A 18 8.27 23.67 6.31
N ASN A 19 9.45 24.23 6.07
CA ASN A 19 9.60 25.69 5.85
C ASN A 19 8.89 26.16 4.57
N PHE A 20 8.87 25.34 3.51
CA PHE A 20 8.19 25.71 2.26
C PHE A 20 6.67 25.64 2.43
N LEU A 21 6.18 24.60 3.10
CA LEU A 21 4.78 24.52 3.49
C LEU A 21 4.36 25.70 4.40
N GLU A 22 5.20 26.09 5.36
CA GLU A 22 4.98 27.27 6.20
C GLU A 22 4.89 28.55 5.34
N SER A 23 5.80 28.75 4.39
CA SER A 23 5.74 29.90 3.48
C SER A 23 4.46 29.93 2.64
N ASN A 24 4.00 28.77 2.14
CA ASN A 24 2.75 28.68 1.40
C ASN A 24 1.54 28.96 2.29
N LEU A 25 1.51 28.44 3.52
CA LEU A 25 0.45 28.72 4.49
C LEU A 25 0.38 30.20 4.84
N ASN A 26 1.53 30.85 5.09
CA ASN A 26 1.61 32.27 5.41
C ASN A 26 1.38 33.18 4.19
N ALA A 27 1.24 32.63 2.98
CA ALA A 27 0.83 33.38 1.79
C ALA A 27 -0.69 33.59 1.72
N PHE A 28 -1.46 32.79 2.46
CA PHE A 28 -2.89 33.02 2.66
C PHE A 28 -3.08 34.09 3.73
N GLU A 29 -3.99 35.04 3.52
CA GLU A 29 -4.34 36.06 4.52
C GLU A 29 -4.99 35.43 5.76
N GLY A 30 -5.68 34.29 5.59
CA GLY A 30 -6.41 33.63 6.67
C GLY A 30 -5.57 32.81 7.66
N PHE A 31 -4.26 32.63 7.43
CA PHE A 31 -3.43 31.71 8.21
C PHE A 31 -2.12 32.34 8.69
N THR A 32 -1.70 31.99 9.90
CA THR A 32 -0.37 32.31 10.41
C THR A 32 0.26 31.11 11.10
N CYS A 33 1.37 30.62 10.54
CA CYS A 33 2.20 29.57 11.11
C CYS A 33 3.40 30.17 11.85
N HIS A 34 3.49 29.94 13.16
CA HIS A 34 4.49 30.50 14.07
C HIS A 34 5.80 29.71 14.14
N GLY A 35 6.16 29.00 13.06
CA GLY A 35 7.38 28.21 13.00
C GLY A 35 7.41 27.04 14.00
N GLU A 36 8.58 26.76 14.57
CA GLU A 36 8.81 25.65 15.51
C GLU A 36 8.55 26.11 16.96
N ALA A 37 7.28 26.36 17.27
CA ALA A 37 6.85 26.93 18.55
C ALA A 37 7.32 26.13 19.78
N PHE A 38 7.48 24.81 19.63
CA PHE A 38 7.82 23.87 20.69
C PHE A 38 9.22 23.25 20.56
N ASN A 39 10.12 23.91 19.80
CA ASN A 39 11.52 23.52 19.78
C ASN A 39 12.14 23.67 21.19
N PRO A 40 12.92 22.69 21.70
CA PRO A 40 13.50 22.78 23.03
C PRO A 40 14.55 23.90 23.15
N HIS A 41 15.17 24.32 22.05
CA HIS A 41 16.28 25.26 22.05
C HIS A 41 15.88 26.72 21.81
N PHE A 42 14.74 26.96 21.16
CA PHE A 42 14.23 28.30 20.85
C PHE A 42 12.71 28.29 20.73
N ILE A 43 12.08 29.47 20.62
CA ILE A 43 10.62 29.59 20.47
C ILE A 43 10.24 30.14 19.08
N GLY A 44 9.67 29.29 18.23
CA GLY A 44 9.18 29.64 16.89
C GLY A 44 10.27 29.78 15.84
N TYR A 45 11.13 30.78 16.00
CA TYR A 45 12.24 31.06 15.08
C TYR A 45 13.54 31.34 15.84
N PRO A 46 14.71 31.11 15.23
CA PRO A 46 15.99 31.51 15.81
C PRO A 46 16.00 33.01 16.17
N ASN A 47 16.47 33.35 17.37
CA ASN A 47 16.54 34.70 17.94
C ASN A 47 15.20 35.35 18.36
N LYS A 48 14.09 34.62 18.34
CA LYS A 48 12.85 35.08 18.98
C LYS A 48 12.86 34.71 20.46
N THR A 49 12.31 35.59 21.28
CA THR A 49 12.20 35.40 22.75
C THR A 49 10.78 35.05 23.18
N GLU A 50 9.79 35.31 22.32
CA GLU A 50 8.37 35.10 22.59
C GLU A 50 7.57 34.89 21.30
N ILE A 51 6.39 34.28 21.45
CA ILE A 51 5.31 34.22 20.44
C ILE A 51 4.06 34.77 21.11
N LEU A 52 3.42 35.80 20.52
CA LEU A 52 2.15 36.37 21.00
C LEU A 52 2.19 36.77 22.51
N GLY A 53 3.34 37.26 22.96
CA GLY A 53 3.60 37.66 24.35
C GLY A 53 3.85 36.50 25.33
N VAL A 54 3.94 35.25 24.85
CA VAL A 54 4.33 34.08 25.65
C VAL A 54 5.81 33.79 25.46
N THR A 55 6.57 33.84 26.54
CA THR A 55 8.02 33.58 26.56
C THR A 55 8.34 32.09 26.54
N GLN A 56 9.58 31.74 26.18
CA GLN A 56 10.06 30.36 26.26
C GLN A 56 9.94 29.77 27.67
N ALA A 57 10.18 30.57 28.71
CA ALA A 57 10.10 30.12 30.11
C ALA A 57 8.65 29.76 30.52
N GLU A 58 7.68 30.56 30.08
CA GLU A 58 6.25 30.30 30.32
C GLU A 58 5.79 29.04 29.59
N ARG A 59 6.15 28.89 28.30
CA ARG A 59 5.88 27.67 27.52
C ARG A 59 6.49 26.42 28.15
N GLU A 60 7.73 26.52 28.66
CA GLU A 60 8.41 25.38 29.26
C GLU A 60 7.73 24.93 30.57
N ALA A 61 7.25 25.90 31.36
CA ALA A 61 6.47 25.63 32.55
C ALA A 61 5.11 24.99 32.21
N ASP A 62 4.40 25.52 31.21
CA ASP A 62 3.13 24.99 30.72
C ASP A 62 2.95 25.22 29.21
N PRO A 63 3.03 24.15 28.39
CA PRO A 63 2.88 24.27 26.94
C PRO A 63 1.46 24.63 26.49
N SER A 64 0.42 24.39 27.30
CA SER A 64 -0.95 24.74 26.92
C SER A 64 -1.14 26.25 26.80
N VAL A 65 -0.41 27.06 27.58
CA VAL A 65 -0.47 28.53 27.51
C VAL A 65 -0.10 29.03 26.11
N LEU A 66 0.90 28.41 25.48
CA LEU A 66 1.30 28.77 24.12
C LEU A 66 0.30 28.26 23.07
N VAL A 67 -0.26 27.06 23.25
CA VAL A 67 -1.32 26.55 22.35
C VAL A 67 -2.54 27.46 22.39
N ASP A 68 -3.00 27.83 23.59
CA ASP A 68 -4.11 28.76 23.78
C ASP A 68 -3.82 30.14 23.18
N ALA A 69 -2.60 30.66 23.35
CA ALA A 69 -2.20 31.92 22.74
C ALA A 69 -2.22 31.85 21.21
N ILE A 70 -1.73 30.76 20.60
CA ILE A 70 -1.78 30.56 19.15
C ILE A 70 -3.22 30.45 18.66
N ARG A 71 -4.09 29.75 19.38
CA ARG A 71 -5.52 29.62 19.06
C ARG A 71 -6.27 30.95 19.16
N ASP A 72 -6.08 31.67 20.26
CA ASP A 72 -6.98 32.77 20.65
C ASP A 72 -6.46 34.16 20.24
N ARG A 73 -5.15 34.33 20.02
CA ARG A 73 -4.51 35.64 19.78
C ARG A 73 -3.90 35.80 18.39
N THR A 74 -3.89 34.75 17.58
CA THR A 74 -3.44 34.85 16.19
C THR A 74 -4.50 35.56 15.35
N GLU A 75 -4.07 36.44 14.45
CA GLU A 75 -4.95 36.97 13.42
C GLU A 75 -5.18 35.88 12.35
N GLY A 76 -6.43 35.52 12.11
CA GLY A 76 -6.78 34.31 11.35
C GLY A 76 -6.54 33.03 12.15
N MET A 77 -6.41 31.90 11.46
CA MET A 77 -6.12 30.62 12.13
C MET A 77 -4.62 30.48 12.38
N GLY A 78 -4.26 30.31 13.66
CA GLY A 78 -2.90 30.08 14.08
C GLY A 78 -2.46 28.64 13.94
N GLY A 79 -1.17 28.42 13.68
CA GLY A 79 -0.60 27.09 13.76
C GLY A 79 0.91 27.08 13.94
N PHE A 80 1.48 25.89 14.00
CA PHE A 80 2.91 25.69 14.22
C PHE A 80 3.40 24.37 13.65
N ARG A 81 4.72 24.27 13.47
CA ARG A 81 5.42 23.05 13.08
C ARG A 81 5.85 22.26 14.32
N PHE A 82 5.66 20.96 14.26
CA PHE A 82 6.04 20.01 15.28
C PHE A 82 6.92 18.91 14.69
N PHE A 83 8.10 18.70 15.26
CA PHE A 83 9.04 17.61 14.91
C PHE A 83 9.17 16.60 16.06
N HIS A 84 9.70 15.40 15.79
CA HIS A 84 9.81 14.34 16.81
C HIS A 84 10.62 14.71 18.06
N ASP A 85 11.51 15.71 17.98
CA ASP A 85 12.38 16.17 19.06
C ASP A 85 11.86 17.43 19.76
N HIS A 86 10.64 17.88 19.41
CA HIS A 86 9.94 18.96 20.11
C HIS A 86 9.29 18.47 21.40
N ASP A 87 8.80 19.41 22.21
CA ASP A 87 8.17 19.10 23.51
C ASP A 87 6.99 18.11 23.34
N PRO A 88 7.13 16.84 23.78
CA PRO A 88 6.13 15.82 23.53
C PRO A 88 4.82 16.06 24.28
N ARG A 89 4.80 16.92 25.31
CA ARG A 89 3.58 17.25 26.07
C ARG A 89 2.48 17.87 25.20
N VAL A 90 2.87 18.50 24.09
CA VAL A 90 1.97 19.14 23.12
C VAL A 90 1.21 18.12 22.28
N LEU A 91 1.76 16.91 22.12
CA LEU A 91 1.16 15.87 21.29
C LEU A 91 -0.23 15.51 21.79
N ASP A 92 -0.39 15.29 23.10
CA ASP A 92 -1.70 14.95 23.67
C ASP A 92 -2.68 16.12 23.51
N ILE A 93 -2.23 17.36 23.75
CA ILE A 93 -3.06 18.57 23.57
C ILE A 93 -3.63 18.63 22.16
N CYS A 94 -2.79 18.49 21.13
CA CYS A 94 -3.22 18.62 19.75
C CYS A 94 -3.96 17.39 19.23
N LEU A 95 -3.47 16.17 19.53
CA LEU A 95 -4.03 14.93 18.98
C LEU A 95 -5.38 14.57 19.59
N ASP A 96 -5.65 14.97 20.83
CA ASP A 96 -6.92 14.71 21.49
C ASP A 96 -7.99 15.79 21.20
N ASP A 97 -7.59 16.99 20.78
CA ASP A 97 -8.52 18.06 20.44
C ASP A 97 -9.04 17.95 19.00
N PRO A 98 -10.34 17.62 18.77
CA PRO A 98 -10.92 17.56 17.43
C PRO A 98 -10.98 18.91 16.71
N ARG A 99 -10.82 20.04 17.42
CA ARG A 99 -10.79 21.40 16.85
C ARG A 99 -9.39 21.83 16.42
N CYS A 100 -8.37 21.03 16.71
CA CYS A 100 -7.04 21.22 16.11
C CYS A 100 -7.00 20.53 14.74
N ALA A 101 -6.65 21.24 13.67
CA ALA A 101 -6.40 20.61 12.37
C ALA A 101 -5.02 19.95 12.35
N LYS A 102 -4.93 18.71 11.84
CA LYS A 102 -3.67 17.96 11.74
C LYS A 102 -3.21 17.93 10.30
N ILE A 103 -1.99 18.38 10.06
CA ILE A 103 -1.34 18.31 8.76
C ILE A 103 -0.10 17.43 8.93
N VAL A 104 0.04 16.40 8.10
CA VAL A 104 1.20 15.50 8.14
C VAL A 104 1.97 15.66 6.84
N LEU A 105 3.19 16.20 6.95
CA LEU A 105 4.11 16.38 5.84
C LEU A 105 5.16 15.27 5.82
N THR A 106 5.15 14.49 4.74
CA THR A 106 6.14 13.44 4.49
C THR A 106 7.16 13.87 3.45
N ARG A 107 8.23 13.08 3.36
CA ARG A 107 9.22 13.13 2.27
C ARG A 107 9.92 11.78 2.18
N ASN A 108 10.44 11.44 1.01
CA ASN A 108 11.36 10.31 0.85
C ASN A 108 12.52 10.37 1.90
N PRO A 109 12.62 9.38 2.81
CA PRO A 109 13.61 9.39 3.89
C PRO A 109 15.06 9.39 3.40
N ALA A 110 15.33 8.79 2.23
CA ALA A 110 16.65 8.80 1.62
C ALA A 110 17.07 10.22 1.20
N GLU A 111 16.15 10.96 0.61
CA GLU A 111 16.42 12.35 0.21
C GLU A 111 16.55 13.30 1.40
N SER A 112 15.69 13.14 2.42
CA SER A 112 15.78 13.95 3.64
C SER A 112 17.09 13.69 4.38
N TYR A 113 17.50 12.43 4.49
CA TYR A 113 18.74 12.02 5.14
C TYR A 113 19.98 12.59 4.43
N VAL A 114 20.10 12.39 3.11
CA VAL A 114 21.21 12.95 2.34
C VAL A 114 21.23 14.47 2.44
N SER A 115 20.06 15.11 2.37
CA SER A 115 19.98 16.56 2.54
C SER A 115 20.39 17.02 3.94
N TRP A 116 20.11 16.25 4.98
CA TRP A 116 20.51 16.53 6.36
C TRP A 116 22.02 16.38 6.54
N LYS A 117 22.62 15.30 6.03
CA LYS A 117 24.08 15.09 6.05
C LYS A 117 24.83 16.20 5.31
N ILE A 118 24.33 16.65 4.15
CA ILE A 118 24.94 17.76 3.41
C ILE A 118 24.87 19.07 4.21
N ALA A 119 23.74 19.36 4.84
CA ALA A 119 23.59 20.56 5.67
C ALA A 119 24.54 20.54 6.87
N GLN A 120 24.69 19.38 7.53
CA GLN A 120 25.64 19.18 8.62
C GLN A 120 27.09 19.38 8.16
N ALA A 121 27.46 18.83 7.00
CA ALA A 121 28.81 18.95 6.44
C ALA A 121 29.16 20.37 5.96
N THR A 122 28.18 21.11 5.43
CA THR A 122 28.40 22.43 4.82
C THR A 122 28.12 23.62 5.75
N GLY A 123 27.39 23.40 6.85
CA GLY A 123 26.88 24.45 7.73
C GLY A 123 25.81 25.34 7.07
N GLN A 124 25.29 24.94 5.90
CA GLN A 124 24.28 25.70 5.15
C GLN A 124 22.88 25.14 5.39
N TRP A 125 22.11 25.81 6.25
CA TRP A 125 20.77 25.39 6.66
C TRP A 125 19.62 26.00 5.83
N LYS A 126 19.86 27.15 5.18
CA LYS A 126 18.95 27.80 4.21
C LYS A 126 19.71 28.23 2.96
N LEU A 127 19.31 27.72 1.79
CA LEU A 127 19.88 28.11 0.50
C LEU A 127 19.06 29.28 -0.07
N THR A 128 19.44 30.51 0.26
CA THR A 128 18.84 31.73 -0.35
C THR A 128 19.53 32.13 -1.65
N ASN A 129 20.67 31.52 -2.00
CA ASN A 129 21.46 31.94 -3.16
C ASN A 129 22.20 30.77 -3.82
N VAL A 130 21.76 30.40 -5.04
CA VAL A 130 22.25 29.24 -5.81
C VAL A 130 23.74 29.35 -6.18
N LYS A 131 24.30 30.58 -6.21
CA LYS A 131 25.70 30.85 -6.63
C LYS A 131 26.78 30.52 -5.58
N ARG A 132 26.42 30.20 -4.33
CA ARG A 132 27.37 29.89 -3.23
C ARG A 132 27.29 28.42 -2.77
N ARG A 133 27.08 27.50 -3.72
CA ARG A 133 27.00 26.06 -3.44
C ARG A 133 28.40 25.50 -3.19
N LYS A 134 28.58 24.82 -2.06
CA LYS A 134 29.69 23.89 -1.86
C LYS A 134 29.20 22.52 -2.30
N ASP A 135 29.74 21.99 -3.39
CA ASP A 135 29.50 20.60 -3.77
C ASP A 135 30.28 19.71 -2.79
N SER A 136 29.60 19.22 -1.75
CA SER A 136 30.13 18.23 -0.83
C SER A 136 29.40 16.92 -1.06
N GLN A 137 30.14 15.90 -1.53
CA GLN A 137 29.66 14.53 -1.42
C GLN A 137 29.68 14.12 0.06
N ILE A 138 28.65 13.41 0.48
CA ILE A 138 28.57 12.85 1.85
C ILE A 138 28.81 11.36 1.81
N GLU A 139 29.39 10.84 2.88
CA GLU A 139 29.47 9.40 3.12
C GLU A 139 28.17 8.93 3.79
N PHE A 140 27.55 7.91 3.22
CA PHE A 140 26.36 7.25 3.73
C PHE A 140 26.73 6.23 4.81
N ASP A 141 26.14 6.39 5.99
CA ASP A 141 26.19 5.39 7.07
C ASP A 141 24.84 4.64 7.11
N ALA A 142 24.90 3.32 6.90
CA ALA A 142 23.73 2.46 6.87
C ALA A 142 23.03 2.36 8.23
N LYS A 143 23.79 2.26 9.32
CA LYS A 143 23.22 2.11 10.66
C LYS A 143 22.53 3.41 11.10
N GLU A 144 23.18 4.55 10.86
CA GLU A 144 22.60 5.87 11.13
C GLU A 144 21.31 6.08 10.32
N PHE A 145 21.30 5.61 9.08
CA PHE A 145 20.12 5.68 8.22
C PHE A 145 18.98 4.76 8.70
N GLU A 146 19.28 3.51 9.07
CA GLU A 146 18.31 2.57 9.65
C GLU A 146 17.66 3.13 10.92
N GLU A 147 18.46 3.73 11.81
CA GLU A 147 17.98 4.38 13.03
C GLU A 147 17.14 5.63 12.73
N HIS A 148 17.52 6.41 11.72
CA HIS A 148 16.74 7.56 11.24
C HIS A 148 15.36 7.12 10.71
N VAL A 149 15.33 6.15 9.80
CA VAL A 149 14.09 5.62 9.20
C VAL A 149 13.19 4.99 10.26
N SER A 150 13.75 4.22 11.18
CA SER A 150 13.00 3.59 12.27
C SER A 150 12.30 4.62 13.15
N ARG A 151 12.97 5.73 13.49
CA ARG A 151 12.36 6.83 14.26
C ARG A 151 11.20 7.48 13.52
N LEU A 152 11.40 7.81 12.25
CA LEU A 152 10.35 8.39 11.39
C LEU A 152 9.12 7.48 11.34
N GLN A 153 9.34 6.18 11.15
CA GLN A 153 8.29 5.18 11.09
C GLN A 153 7.54 5.04 12.41
N MET A 154 8.25 4.96 13.54
CA MET A 154 7.62 4.87 14.87
C MET A 154 6.71 6.06 15.14
N PHE A 155 7.16 7.28 14.78
CA PHE A 155 6.36 8.49 14.96
C PHE A 155 5.11 8.50 14.07
N GLN A 156 5.23 8.10 12.80
CA GLN A 156 4.09 7.97 11.89
C GLN A 156 3.06 6.94 12.38
N VAL A 157 3.52 5.79 12.89
CA VAL A 157 2.65 4.76 13.48
C VAL A 157 1.93 5.29 14.72
N PHE A 158 2.65 6.04 15.57
CA PHE A 158 2.07 6.69 16.74
C PHE A 158 0.96 7.67 16.36
N LEU A 159 1.21 8.60 15.42
CA LEU A 159 0.22 9.57 14.95
C LEU A 159 -1.02 8.87 14.39
N MET A 160 -0.83 7.89 13.49
CA MET A 160 -1.92 7.13 12.88
C MET A 160 -2.76 6.39 13.92
N ASN A 161 -2.13 5.75 14.90
CA ASN A 161 -2.86 5.05 15.95
C ASN A 161 -3.67 6.01 16.82
N ARG A 162 -3.10 7.15 17.22
CA ARG A 162 -3.82 8.16 18.01
C ARG A 162 -5.03 8.73 17.26
N LEU A 163 -4.85 9.13 16.00
CA LEU A 163 -5.95 9.61 15.17
C LEU A 163 -7.06 8.56 15.00
N GLN A 164 -6.71 7.29 14.83
CA GLN A 164 -7.70 6.20 14.77
C GLN A 164 -8.47 6.01 16.08
N VAL A 165 -7.77 6.08 17.22
CA VAL A 165 -8.37 5.93 18.54
C VAL A 165 -9.30 7.10 18.85
N THR A 166 -8.93 8.32 18.46
CA THR A 166 -9.74 9.53 18.71
C THR A 166 -10.79 9.79 17.63
N GLY A 167 -10.82 8.99 16.56
CA GLY A 167 -11.79 9.13 15.47
C GLY A 167 -11.53 10.36 14.58
N GLN A 168 -10.29 10.84 14.53
CA GLN A 168 -9.88 12.03 13.80
C GLN A 168 -9.11 11.67 12.53
N THR A 169 -8.93 12.64 11.63
CA THR A 169 -8.12 12.51 10.42
C THR A 169 -7.14 13.66 10.29
N ALA A 170 -6.07 13.44 9.54
CA ALA A 170 -5.12 14.48 9.14
C ALA A 170 -5.19 14.73 7.63
N PHE A 171 -4.72 15.91 7.20
CA PHE A 171 -4.39 16.20 5.82
C PHE A 171 -2.96 15.74 5.55
N TYR A 172 -2.80 14.74 4.68
CA TYR A 172 -1.49 14.21 4.31
C TYR A 172 -0.99 14.89 3.04
N VAL A 173 0.27 15.33 3.06
CA VAL A 173 0.91 16.00 1.94
C VAL A 173 2.36 15.52 1.83
N ASP A 174 2.83 15.24 0.61
CA ASP A 174 4.23 14.92 0.37
C ASP A 174 5.02 16.16 -0.06
N TYR A 175 6.34 16.10 0.04
CA TYR A 175 7.24 17.20 -0.33
C TYR A 175 7.06 17.63 -1.79
N GLU A 176 6.85 16.67 -2.69
CA GLU A 176 6.65 16.90 -4.13
C GLU A 176 5.36 17.67 -4.41
N ASP A 177 4.31 17.42 -3.61
CA ASP A 177 2.99 18.04 -3.75
C ASP A 177 2.97 19.49 -3.26
N LEU A 178 3.98 19.93 -2.51
CA LEU A 178 4.08 21.32 -2.05
C LEU A 178 4.21 22.34 -3.19
N GLN A 179 4.53 21.88 -4.41
CA GLN A 179 4.62 22.71 -5.62
C GLN A 179 3.31 22.75 -6.42
N ASP A 180 2.29 22.01 -6.00
CA ASP A 180 0.99 22.00 -6.65
C ASP A 180 0.05 23.02 -5.98
N VAL A 181 -0.34 24.05 -6.76
CA VAL A 181 -1.28 25.08 -6.35
C VAL A 181 -2.63 24.47 -5.94
N GLU A 182 -3.09 23.43 -6.62
CA GLU A 182 -4.37 22.80 -6.32
C GLU A 182 -4.33 22.04 -5.00
N VAL A 183 -3.18 21.44 -4.64
CA VAL A 183 -2.99 20.80 -3.33
C VAL A 183 -2.97 21.84 -2.22
N MET A 184 -2.27 22.97 -2.40
CA MET A 184 -2.26 24.05 -1.40
C MET A 184 -3.65 24.67 -1.23
N ASN A 185 -4.39 24.88 -2.32
CA ASN A 185 -5.80 25.30 -2.26
C ASN A 185 -6.69 24.22 -1.62
N GLY A 186 -6.36 22.94 -1.77
CA GLY A 186 -7.00 21.83 -1.06
C GLY A 186 -6.74 21.88 0.45
N LEU A 187 -5.52 22.20 0.86
CA LEU A 187 -5.16 22.39 2.26
C LEU A 187 -5.90 23.58 2.88
N ALA A 188 -6.00 24.71 2.18
CA ALA A 188 -6.78 25.86 2.64
C ALA A 188 -8.26 25.49 2.88
N ARG A 189 -8.86 24.75 1.94
CA ARG A 189 -10.22 24.21 2.09
C ARG A 189 -10.36 23.26 3.27
N PHE A 190 -9.36 22.41 3.50
CA PHE A 190 -9.33 21.52 4.67
C PHE A 190 -9.33 22.33 5.98
N LEU A 191 -8.58 23.42 6.04
CA LEU A 191 -8.55 24.34 7.18
C LEU A 191 -9.82 25.21 7.28
N GLY A 192 -10.77 25.09 6.36
CA GLY A 192 -12.04 25.82 6.38
C GLY A 192 -12.01 27.17 5.68
N SER A 193 -10.94 27.52 4.95
CA SER A 193 -10.86 28.74 4.16
C SER A 193 -11.32 28.53 2.71
N GLU A 194 -12.00 29.52 2.15
CA GLU A 194 -12.35 29.59 0.71
C GLU A 194 -11.30 30.33 -0.12
N GLU A 195 -10.26 30.87 0.52
CA GLU A 195 -9.16 31.57 -0.14
C GLU A 195 -8.43 30.65 -1.13
N ARG A 196 -7.95 31.25 -2.23
CA ARG A 196 -7.25 30.53 -3.30
C ARG A 196 -6.03 31.30 -3.74
N LEU A 197 -4.92 30.59 -3.85
CA LEU A 197 -3.71 31.06 -4.52
C LEU A 197 -3.84 30.79 -6.02
N GLU A 198 -3.51 31.78 -6.85
CA GLU A 198 -3.35 31.60 -8.30
C GLU A 198 -1.97 31.04 -8.65
N LYS A 199 -0.96 31.32 -7.81
CA LYS A 199 0.43 30.87 -7.95
C LYS A 199 1.06 30.70 -6.57
N LEU A 200 2.02 29.78 -6.47
CA LEU A 200 2.84 29.60 -5.27
C LEU A 200 3.99 30.60 -5.24
N ASP A 201 4.54 30.82 -4.05
CA ASP A 201 5.74 31.64 -3.88
C ASP A 201 6.94 31.01 -4.64
N GLU A 202 7.41 31.71 -5.67
CA GLU A 202 8.55 31.30 -6.51
C GLU A 202 9.92 31.44 -5.80
N SER A 203 9.94 32.01 -4.59
CA SER A 203 11.18 32.29 -3.85
C SER A 203 11.96 31.03 -3.43
N LEU A 204 11.28 29.88 -3.29
CA LEU A 204 11.85 28.61 -2.84
C LEU A 204 11.92 27.58 -3.99
N LYS A 205 12.89 27.79 -4.89
CA LYS A 205 13.22 26.83 -5.96
C LYS A 205 13.66 25.47 -5.40
N LYS A 206 13.27 24.39 -6.10
CA LYS A 206 13.63 22.97 -5.86
C LYS A 206 15.08 22.86 -5.39
N GLN A 207 15.28 22.55 -4.11
CA GLN A 207 16.58 22.78 -3.45
C GLN A 207 17.71 21.84 -3.90
N ASN A 208 17.48 20.83 -4.76
CA ASN A 208 18.56 19.90 -5.12
C ASN A 208 18.22 18.94 -6.30
N PRO A 209 18.14 19.39 -7.56
CA PRO A 209 17.73 18.52 -8.69
C PRO A 209 18.76 17.45 -9.11
N SER A 210 19.96 17.40 -8.52
CA SER A 210 20.95 16.34 -8.81
C SER A 210 20.56 14.99 -8.21
N ALA A 211 20.90 13.90 -8.88
CA ALA A 211 20.63 12.54 -8.41
C ALA A 211 21.34 12.25 -7.08
N LEU A 212 20.80 11.32 -6.28
CA LEU A 212 21.44 10.87 -5.03
C LEU A 212 22.85 10.29 -5.29
N SER A 213 23.03 9.63 -6.43
CA SER A 213 24.33 9.07 -6.89
C SER A 213 25.43 10.13 -7.05
N GLU A 214 25.09 11.38 -7.31
CA GLU A 214 26.06 12.47 -7.44
C GLU A 214 26.44 13.08 -6.08
N LYS A 215 25.59 12.87 -5.06
CA LYS A 215 25.70 13.49 -3.73
C LYS A 215 26.31 12.56 -2.68
N VAL A 216 26.34 11.25 -2.93
CA VAL A 216 26.78 10.23 -1.98
C VAL A 216 28.04 9.55 -2.52
N SER A 217 29.14 9.63 -1.79
CA SER A 217 30.44 9.10 -2.23
C SER A 217 30.49 7.57 -2.28
N ASN A 218 29.69 6.88 -1.45
CA ASN A 218 29.55 5.42 -1.38
C ASN A 218 28.12 4.97 -1.75
N TYR A 219 27.60 5.45 -2.88
CA TYR A 219 26.21 5.20 -3.31
C TYR A 219 25.83 3.70 -3.36
N ASP A 220 26.75 2.80 -3.74
CA ASP A 220 26.49 1.36 -3.74
C ASP A 220 26.14 0.80 -2.35
N ALA A 221 26.73 1.37 -1.27
CA ALA A 221 26.40 0.98 0.10
C ALA A 221 25.00 1.49 0.50
N MET A 222 24.64 2.69 0.03
CA MET A 222 23.30 3.25 0.17
C MET A 222 22.26 2.39 -0.56
N GLU A 223 22.52 1.97 -1.79
CA GLU A 223 21.63 1.11 -2.57
C GLU A 223 21.40 -0.25 -1.89
N ARG A 224 22.46 -0.87 -1.36
CA ARG A 224 22.35 -2.14 -0.61
C ARG A 224 21.57 -2.01 0.70
N SER A 225 21.79 -0.91 1.44
CA SER A 225 21.06 -0.66 2.69
C SER A 225 19.59 -0.33 2.42
N ILE A 226 19.31 0.50 1.40
CA ILE A 226 17.95 0.86 0.97
C ILE A 226 17.19 -0.34 0.41
N SER A 227 17.85 -1.25 -0.30
CA SER A 227 17.21 -2.47 -0.82
C SER A 227 16.90 -3.50 0.27
N GLY A 228 17.63 -3.49 1.40
CA GLY A 228 17.36 -4.32 2.57
C GLY A 228 16.36 -3.71 3.57
N LEU A 229 16.17 -2.39 3.54
CA LEU A 229 15.17 -1.67 4.31
C LEU A 229 13.83 -1.69 3.58
N ASP A 230 12.72 -1.97 4.28
CA ASP A 230 11.36 -1.67 3.77
C ASP A 230 11.13 -0.14 3.80
N MET A 231 11.96 0.58 3.04
CA MET A 231 12.07 2.04 2.99
C MET A 231 10.78 2.75 2.61
N PHE A 232 9.92 2.01 1.93
CA PHE A 232 8.65 2.49 1.42
C PHE A 232 7.46 2.03 2.25
N ASN A 233 7.67 1.17 3.25
CA ASN A 233 6.55 0.47 3.84
C ASN A 233 5.73 -0.16 2.69
N LEU A 234 6.34 -0.93 1.76
CA LEU A 234 5.61 -1.62 0.66
C LEU A 234 4.59 -2.62 1.22
N SER A 235 4.72 -2.96 2.49
CA SER A 235 3.68 -3.61 3.29
C SER A 235 2.43 -2.73 3.51
N ARG A 236 2.51 -1.41 3.25
CA ARG A 236 1.54 -0.33 3.54
C ARG A 236 1.49 0.82 2.52
N THR A 237 2.00 0.69 1.29
CA THR A 237 1.39 1.41 0.16
C THR A 237 -0.12 1.20 0.29
N PRO A 238 -1.00 2.21 0.17
CA PRO A 238 -2.43 1.97 0.21
C PRO A 238 -2.70 0.82 -0.75
N ASN A 239 -3.01 -0.35 -0.19
CA ASN A 239 -3.42 -1.46 -1.01
C ASN A 239 -4.78 -1.00 -1.51
N PHE A 240 -4.79 -0.43 -2.71
CA PHE A 240 -6.02 -0.01 -3.37
C PHE A 240 -6.87 -1.25 -3.70
N GLU A 241 -6.28 -2.45 -3.63
CA GLU A 241 -7.06 -3.67 -3.57
C GLU A 241 -7.93 -3.69 -2.30
N PRO A 242 -9.26 -3.84 -2.42
CA PRO A 242 -10.15 -3.93 -1.28
C PRO A 242 -9.71 -5.04 -0.32
N ARG A 243 -9.75 -4.76 0.99
CA ARG A 243 -9.52 -5.79 2.02
C ARG A 243 -10.50 -6.94 1.81
N ARG A 244 -9.98 -8.17 1.79
CA ARG A 244 -10.79 -9.38 1.61
C ARG A 244 -11.22 -9.93 2.95
N GLY A 245 -12.46 -10.41 3.03
CA GLY A 245 -12.92 -11.21 4.17
C GLY A 245 -12.42 -12.65 4.10
N PRO A 246 -12.70 -13.48 5.12
CA PRO A 246 -12.13 -14.82 5.26
C PRO A 246 -12.64 -15.87 4.27
N ALA A 247 -13.68 -15.56 3.49
CA ALA A 247 -14.20 -16.43 2.42
C ALA A 247 -14.53 -17.88 2.83
N VAL A 248 -14.85 -18.11 4.11
CA VAL A 248 -15.11 -19.45 4.70
C VAL A 248 -16.12 -20.31 3.92
N PRO A 249 -17.23 -19.77 3.36
CA PRO A 249 -18.14 -20.59 2.55
C PRO A 249 -17.49 -21.23 1.32
N GLY A 250 -16.37 -20.68 0.85
CA GLY A 250 -15.60 -21.25 -0.24
C GLY A 250 -14.67 -22.40 0.16
N PHE A 251 -14.44 -22.64 1.45
CA PHE A 251 -13.56 -23.71 1.88
C PHE A 251 -14.22 -25.08 1.69
N VAL A 252 -13.38 -26.09 1.48
CA VAL A 252 -13.83 -27.46 1.23
C VAL A 252 -13.09 -28.40 2.16
N THR A 253 -13.81 -29.27 2.86
CA THR A 253 -13.19 -30.30 3.71
C THR A 253 -13.22 -31.65 2.99
N GLY A 254 -12.35 -32.57 3.39
CA GLY A 254 -12.55 -33.99 3.08
C GLY A 254 -13.90 -34.48 3.62
N ALA A 255 -14.45 -35.52 3.00
CA ALA A 255 -15.64 -36.20 3.49
C ALA A 255 -15.31 -37.01 4.76
N HIS A 256 -14.15 -37.66 4.76
CA HIS A 256 -13.55 -38.39 5.88
C HIS A 256 -12.14 -37.91 6.18
N ALA A 257 -11.38 -37.49 5.17
CA ALA A 257 -10.05 -36.95 5.38
C ALA A 257 -10.11 -35.69 6.26
N SER A 258 -9.28 -35.63 7.31
CA SER A 258 -9.12 -34.45 8.16
C SER A 258 -8.29 -33.36 7.47
N LEU A 259 -8.69 -32.99 6.25
CA LEU A 259 -8.06 -32.00 5.40
C LEU A 259 -9.02 -30.86 5.13
N LEU A 260 -8.51 -29.63 5.18
CA LEU A 260 -9.22 -28.41 4.84
C LEU A 260 -8.53 -27.72 3.66
N TYR A 261 -9.15 -27.75 2.50
CA TYR A 261 -8.72 -26.98 1.34
C TYR A 261 -9.30 -25.58 1.37
N MET A 262 -8.42 -24.58 1.26
CA MET A 262 -8.75 -23.16 1.21
C MET A 262 -8.47 -22.65 -0.21
N PRO A 263 -9.45 -22.69 -1.13
CA PRO A 263 -9.18 -22.50 -2.56
C PRO A 263 -8.72 -21.09 -2.91
N MET A 264 -7.65 -21.03 -3.72
CA MET A 264 -7.26 -19.82 -4.44
C MET A 264 -8.06 -19.75 -5.74
N ARG A 265 -8.88 -18.71 -5.90
CA ARG A 265 -9.70 -18.55 -7.11
C ARG A 265 -8.84 -18.41 -8.36
N ALA A 266 -9.27 -19.07 -9.42
CA ALA A 266 -8.50 -19.22 -10.67
C ALA A 266 -7.18 -19.99 -10.50
N GLY A 267 -7.00 -20.73 -9.39
CA GLY A 267 -5.99 -21.77 -9.22
C GLY A 267 -6.46 -23.14 -9.73
N PRO A 268 -5.75 -24.23 -9.39
CA PRO A 268 -6.10 -25.60 -9.77
C PRO A 268 -7.22 -26.18 -8.89
N GLU A 269 -8.34 -25.45 -8.79
CA GLU A 269 -9.44 -25.81 -7.88
C GLU A 269 -10.05 -27.18 -8.26
N ALA A 270 -10.27 -27.43 -9.55
CA ALA A 270 -10.91 -28.67 -10.01
C ALA A 270 -10.03 -29.90 -9.69
N GLU A 271 -8.74 -29.79 -9.95
CA GLU A 271 -7.75 -30.86 -9.77
C GLU A 271 -7.58 -31.21 -8.29
N VAL A 272 -7.53 -30.19 -7.42
CA VAL A 272 -7.45 -30.40 -5.97
C VAL A 272 -8.74 -31.01 -5.42
N LEU A 273 -9.90 -30.59 -5.91
CA LEU A 273 -11.18 -31.16 -5.50
C LEU A 273 -11.35 -32.61 -5.95
N GLU A 274 -10.96 -32.94 -7.19
CA GLU A 274 -10.93 -34.33 -7.67
C GLU A 274 -10.00 -35.19 -6.80
N TRP A 275 -8.81 -34.69 -6.48
CA TRP A 275 -7.87 -35.39 -5.60
C TRP A 275 -8.45 -35.60 -4.19
N LEU A 276 -9.01 -34.55 -3.58
CA LEU A 276 -9.57 -34.60 -2.23
C LEU A 276 -10.74 -35.58 -2.15
N ALA A 277 -11.61 -35.60 -3.17
CA ALA A 277 -12.70 -36.56 -3.28
C ALA A 277 -12.18 -37.99 -3.50
N GLY A 278 -11.12 -38.14 -4.31
CA GLY A 278 -10.44 -39.41 -4.57
C GLY A 278 -9.81 -40.04 -3.33
N LEU A 279 -9.36 -39.24 -2.35
CA LEU A 279 -8.87 -39.77 -1.06
C LEU A 279 -9.96 -40.58 -0.35
N ASP A 280 -11.19 -40.06 -0.33
CA ASP A 280 -12.32 -40.66 0.38
C ASP A 280 -13.16 -41.60 -0.51
N GLY A 281 -12.82 -41.71 -1.80
CA GLY A 281 -13.56 -42.53 -2.77
C GLY A 281 -14.98 -42.02 -3.03
N VAL A 282 -15.21 -40.71 -2.89
CA VAL A 282 -16.52 -40.08 -3.04
C VAL A 282 -16.59 -39.19 -4.29
N PRO A 283 -17.77 -38.88 -4.81
CA PRO A 283 -17.94 -37.88 -5.88
C PRO A 283 -17.61 -36.46 -5.40
N VAL A 284 -17.06 -35.61 -6.29
CA VAL A 284 -16.63 -34.23 -5.96
C VAL A 284 -17.77 -33.36 -5.41
N ASP A 285 -18.97 -33.50 -5.94
CA ASP A 285 -20.17 -32.75 -5.52
C ASP A 285 -20.68 -33.12 -4.12
N THR A 286 -20.17 -34.22 -3.54
CA THR A 286 -20.47 -34.63 -2.17
C THR A 286 -19.48 -34.10 -1.13
N LEU A 287 -18.38 -33.47 -1.55
CA LEU A 287 -17.42 -32.87 -0.64
C LEU A 287 -18.08 -31.76 0.20
N PRO A 288 -17.94 -31.77 1.54
CA PRO A 288 -18.53 -30.73 2.36
C PRO A 288 -17.95 -29.35 2.07
N THR A 289 -18.83 -28.41 1.69
CA THR A 289 -18.50 -27.01 1.38
C THR A 289 -19.62 -26.08 1.89
N GLN A 290 -19.54 -24.77 1.60
CA GLN A 290 -20.54 -23.76 2.01
C GLN A 290 -20.76 -23.69 3.52
N MET A 291 -19.77 -24.10 4.31
CA MET A 291 -19.83 -23.98 5.77
C MET A 291 -19.74 -22.51 6.19
N ASN A 292 -20.54 -22.13 7.18
CA ASN A 292 -20.31 -20.87 7.88
C ASN A 292 -19.17 -21.01 8.92
N GLN A 293 -18.70 -19.89 9.47
CA GLN A 293 -17.62 -19.87 10.47
C GLN A 293 -17.88 -20.78 11.68
N LYS A 294 -19.13 -20.87 12.14
CA LYS A 294 -19.50 -21.73 13.29
C LYS A 294 -19.37 -23.20 12.93
N GLY A 295 -19.89 -23.59 11.77
CA GLY A 295 -19.81 -24.96 11.23
C GLY A 295 -18.36 -25.39 11.05
N LEU A 296 -17.53 -24.54 10.45
CA LEU A 296 -16.13 -24.87 10.25
C LEU A 296 -15.35 -25.01 11.59
N ARG A 297 -15.58 -24.12 12.57
CA ARG A 297 -14.99 -24.28 13.92
C ARG A 297 -15.45 -25.58 14.59
N GLN A 298 -16.68 -26.02 14.35
CA GLN A 298 -17.16 -27.30 14.88
C GLN A 298 -16.49 -28.49 14.19
N TRP A 299 -16.30 -28.43 12.87
CA TRP A 299 -15.54 -29.44 12.12
C TRP A 299 -14.10 -29.52 12.62
N MET A 300 -13.41 -28.39 12.80
CA MET A 300 -12.03 -28.33 13.30
C MET A 300 -11.88 -28.99 14.68
N ARG A 301 -12.83 -28.77 15.60
CA ARG A 301 -12.83 -29.39 16.94
C ARG A 301 -13.09 -30.90 16.92
N ARG A 302 -13.85 -31.38 15.93
CA ARG A 302 -14.13 -32.82 15.75
C ARG A 302 -12.97 -33.55 15.09
N ASN A 303 -12.19 -32.84 14.26
CA ASN A 303 -11.05 -33.36 13.52
C ASN A 303 -9.74 -32.80 14.11
N THR A 304 -9.44 -33.14 15.37
CA THR A 304 -8.18 -32.72 16.01
C THR A 304 -6.99 -33.29 15.23
N GLY A 305 -6.01 -32.45 14.90
CA GLY A 305 -4.91 -32.82 14.01
C GLY A 305 -5.20 -32.65 12.52
N HIS A 306 -6.33 -32.01 12.16
CA HIS A 306 -6.58 -31.62 10.77
C HIS A 306 -5.46 -30.76 10.21
N ARG A 307 -5.26 -30.85 8.90
CA ARG A 307 -4.32 -30.00 8.16
C ARG A 307 -5.06 -29.17 7.15
N SER A 308 -4.76 -27.89 7.13
CA SER A 308 -5.29 -26.91 6.19
C SER A 308 -4.24 -26.56 5.14
N PHE A 309 -4.66 -26.33 3.90
CA PHE A 309 -3.73 -26.00 2.83
C PHE A 309 -4.38 -25.18 1.71
N THR A 310 -3.54 -24.52 0.92
CA THR A 310 -3.91 -23.87 -0.33
C THR A 310 -2.87 -24.14 -1.41
N VAL A 311 -3.25 -23.94 -2.67
CA VAL A 311 -2.36 -24.03 -3.83
C VAL A 311 -2.32 -22.68 -4.53
N LEU A 312 -1.11 -22.14 -4.71
CA LEU A 312 -0.82 -20.93 -5.46
C LEU A 312 -0.52 -21.28 -6.91
N ARG A 313 -0.96 -20.42 -7.83
CA ARG A 313 -0.67 -20.52 -9.27
C ARG A 313 0.22 -19.36 -9.67
N HIS A 314 1.13 -19.59 -10.62
CA HIS A 314 1.95 -18.51 -11.17
C HIS A 314 1.07 -17.32 -11.61
N PRO A 315 1.43 -16.05 -11.32
CA PRO A 315 0.55 -14.91 -11.58
C PRO A 315 0.04 -14.81 -13.03
N VAL A 316 0.92 -15.04 -14.02
CA VAL A 316 0.53 -15.07 -15.46
C VAL A 316 -0.51 -16.15 -15.74
N ALA A 317 -0.24 -17.38 -15.31
CA ALA A 317 -1.15 -18.52 -15.50
C ALA A 317 -2.49 -18.29 -14.81
N ARG A 318 -2.49 -17.63 -13.65
CA ARG A 318 -3.70 -17.32 -12.91
C ARG A 318 -4.53 -16.24 -13.60
N ALA A 319 -3.90 -15.17 -14.08
CA ALA A 319 -4.57 -14.13 -14.86
C ALA A 319 -5.18 -14.70 -16.15
N HIS A 320 -4.44 -15.57 -16.84
CA HIS A 320 -4.93 -16.25 -18.05
C HIS A 320 -6.10 -17.17 -17.75
N ALA A 321 -6.04 -17.96 -16.67
CA ALA A 321 -7.16 -18.78 -16.22
C ALA A 321 -8.40 -17.94 -15.92
N ALA A 322 -8.26 -16.80 -15.23
CA ALA A 322 -9.37 -15.88 -14.97
C ALA A 322 -9.95 -15.30 -16.25
N PHE A 323 -9.10 -14.89 -17.20
CA PHE A 323 -9.53 -14.42 -18.52
C PHE A 323 -10.33 -15.48 -19.27
N CYS A 324 -9.78 -16.68 -19.40
CA CYS A 324 -10.36 -17.79 -20.16
C CYS A 324 -11.61 -18.40 -19.53
N THR A 325 -11.81 -18.29 -18.21
CA THR A 325 -12.95 -18.90 -17.52
C THR A 325 -14.05 -17.91 -17.16
N ARG A 326 -13.71 -16.64 -16.89
CA ARG A 326 -14.68 -15.64 -16.40
C ARG A 326 -15.01 -14.56 -17.41
N ILE A 327 -14.11 -14.21 -18.32
CA ILE A 327 -14.26 -13.04 -19.21
C ILE A 327 -14.52 -13.46 -20.66
N LEU A 328 -13.67 -14.32 -21.23
CA LEU A 328 -13.73 -14.71 -22.62
C LEU A 328 -15.05 -15.45 -22.97
N PRO A 329 -15.44 -16.54 -22.27
CA PRO A 329 -16.64 -17.30 -22.58
C PRO A 329 -17.93 -16.62 -22.11
N ARG A 330 -19.05 -17.07 -22.69
CA ARG A 330 -20.41 -16.72 -22.24
C ARG A 330 -21.07 -17.98 -21.65
N GLY A 331 -21.67 -17.86 -20.47
CA GLY A 331 -22.45 -18.94 -19.88
C GLY A 331 -22.58 -18.84 -18.37
N PRO A 332 -23.18 -19.85 -17.73
CA PRO A 332 -23.24 -19.95 -16.28
C PRO A 332 -21.85 -19.82 -15.65
N GLY A 333 -21.73 -18.99 -14.61
CA GLY A 333 -20.46 -18.77 -13.92
C GLY A 333 -19.51 -17.76 -14.57
N THR A 334 -19.84 -17.16 -15.72
CA THR A 334 -19.03 -16.10 -16.34
C THR A 334 -19.53 -14.70 -15.95
N PHE A 335 -18.71 -13.67 -16.15
CA PHE A 335 -19.03 -12.29 -15.77
C PHE A 335 -19.54 -11.47 -16.95
N ALA A 336 -20.77 -11.75 -17.40
CA ALA A 336 -21.36 -11.16 -18.60
C ALA A 336 -21.37 -9.61 -18.60
N GLU A 337 -21.75 -8.97 -17.48
CA GLU A 337 -21.76 -7.50 -17.37
C GLU A 337 -20.35 -6.89 -17.37
N ILE A 338 -19.41 -7.51 -16.64
CA ILE A 338 -18.00 -7.06 -16.63
C ILE A 338 -17.42 -7.20 -18.03
N ARG A 339 -17.65 -8.34 -18.70
CA ARG A 339 -17.26 -8.57 -20.09
C ARG A 339 -17.80 -7.49 -21.03
N LYS A 340 -19.08 -7.12 -20.90
CA LYS A 340 -19.71 -6.06 -21.71
C LYS A 340 -19.02 -4.71 -21.48
N THR A 341 -18.74 -4.35 -20.23
CA THR A 341 -18.03 -3.10 -19.88
C THR A 341 -16.60 -3.10 -20.42
N LEU A 342 -15.87 -4.21 -20.28
CA LEU A 342 -14.51 -4.34 -20.81
C LEU A 342 -14.46 -4.16 -22.33
N ARG A 343 -15.41 -4.73 -23.07
CA ARG A 343 -15.50 -4.56 -24.53
C ARG A 343 -15.83 -3.12 -24.93
N ASN A 344 -16.81 -2.51 -24.27
CA ASN A 344 -17.35 -1.22 -24.70
C ASN A 344 -16.47 -0.03 -24.28
N PHE A 345 -15.99 -0.03 -23.02
CA PHE A 345 -15.26 1.09 -22.42
C PHE A 345 -13.76 0.89 -22.45
N TYR A 346 -13.28 -0.30 -22.10
CA TYR A 346 -11.84 -0.62 -22.09
C TYR A 346 -11.33 -1.18 -23.42
N LYS A 347 -12.20 -1.21 -24.45
CA LYS A 347 -11.88 -1.65 -25.83
C LYS A 347 -11.21 -3.03 -25.91
N LEU A 348 -11.54 -3.92 -24.97
CA LEU A 348 -11.02 -5.28 -24.93
C LEU A 348 -11.39 -6.03 -26.24
N PRO A 349 -10.41 -6.47 -27.05
CA PRO A 349 -10.65 -7.01 -28.39
C PRO A 349 -11.07 -8.48 -28.34
N ILE A 350 -12.20 -8.76 -27.69
CA ILE A 350 -12.84 -10.09 -27.65
C ILE A 350 -14.11 -10.14 -28.52
N PRO A 351 -14.45 -11.31 -29.08
CA PRO A 351 -15.62 -11.49 -29.94
C PRO A 351 -16.96 -11.05 -29.29
N GLY A 352 -17.93 -10.70 -30.14
CA GLY A 352 -19.32 -10.44 -29.73
C GLY A 352 -19.88 -11.56 -28.87
N ASP A 353 -19.83 -12.75 -29.46
CA ASP A 353 -20.35 -14.00 -28.93
C ASP A 353 -19.21 -14.87 -28.40
N GLN A 354 -19.40 -16.19 -28.38
CA GLN A 354 -18.32 -17.12 -28.02
C GLN A 354 -17.18 -17.06 -29.05
N PRO A 355 -15.94 -17.37 -28.65
CA PRO A 355 -14.84 -17.55 -29.59
C PRO A 355 -15.23 -18.59 -30.66
N GLY A 356 -15.28 -18.15 -31.92
CA GLY A 356 -15.50 -19.02 -33.08
C GLY A 356 -14.20 -19.43 -33.75
N GLU A 357 -14.27 -20.10 -34.90
CA GLU A 357 -13.11 -20.59 -35.66
C GLU A 357 -12.12 -19.49 -36.06
N ASN A 358 -12.59 -18.24 -36.22
CA ASN A 358 -11.76 -17.09 -36.59
C ASN A 358 -10.99 -16.47 -35.41
N TYR A 359 -11.14 -16.98 -34.19
CA TYR A 359 -10.40 -16.49 -33.03
C TYR A 359 -9.06 -17.22 -32.92
N ASP A 360 -8.03 -16.65 -33.56
CA ASP A 360 -6.69 -17.22 -33.62
C ASP A 360 -5.82 -16.86 -32.41
N VAL A 361 -4.59 -17.40 -32.39
CA VAL A 361 -3.60 -17.17 -31.33
C VAL A 361 -3.26 -15.69 -31.19
N ALA A 362 -3.16 -14.95 -32.30
CA ALA A 362 -2.84 -13.53 -32.30
C ALA A 362 -3.96 -12.68 -31.67
N ALA A 363 -5.21 -12.98 -31.99
CA ALA A 363 -6.38 -12.36 -31.38
C ALA A 363 -6.48 -12.69 -29.88
N HIS A 364 -6.14 -13.92 -29.49
CA HIS A 364 -6.09 -14.33 -28.08
C HIS A 364 -5.02 -13.57 -27.30
N ARG A 365 -3.81 -13.46 -27.86
CA ARG A 365 -2.71 -12.69 -27.27
C ARG A 365 -3.11 -11.22 -27.09
N ALA A 366 -3.62 -10.58 -28.14
CA ALA A 366 -4.02 -9.17 -28.09
C ALA A 366 -5.11 -8.91 -27.04
N ALA A 367 -6.09 -9.81 -26.94
CA ALA A 367 -7.14 -9.72 -25.93
C ALA A 367 -6.59 -9.91 -24.51
N PHE A 368 -5.65 -10.85 -24.32
CA PHE A 368 -5.06 -11.09 -23.00
C PHE A 368 -4.17 -9.93 -22.54
N VAL A 369 -3.38 -9.33 -23.43
CA VAL A 369 -2.59 -8.12 -23.14
C VAL A 369 -3.49 -6.97 -22.67
N ALA A 370 -4.55 -6.66 -23.43
CA ALA A 370 -5.51 -5.62 -23.04
C ALA A 370 -6.24 -5.95 -21.73
N PHE A 371 -6.42 -7.23 -21.40
CA PHE A 371 -6.94 -7.64 -20.09
C PHE A 371 -5.94 -7.38 -18.96
N LEU A 372 -4.65 -7.64 -19.14
CA LEU A 372 -3.61 -7.32 -18.15
C LEU A 372 -3.50 -5.80 -17.90
N GLU A 373 -3.58 -4.98 -18.95
CA GLU A 373 -3.63 -3.53 -18.81
C GLU A 373 -4.84 -3.05 -17.99
N PHE A 374 -6.01 -3.63 -18.24
CA PHE A 374 -7.19 -3.40 -17.41
C PHE A 374 -6.94 -3.82 -15.95
N LEU A 375 -6.35 -4.99 -15.71
CA LEU A 375 -6.08 -5.49 -14.36
C LEU A 375 -5.15 -4.55 -13.59
N ARG A 376 -4.13 -3.99 -14.25
CA ARG A 376 -3.24 -2.99 -13.65
C ARG A 376 -4.04 -1.78 -13.15
N ALA A 377 -4.90 -1.21 -14.00
CA ALA A 377 -5.73 -0.09 -13.61
C ALA A 377 -6.74 -0.49 -12.50
N ASN A 378 -7.29 -1.70 -12.57
CA ASN A 378 -8.29 -2.19 -11.61
C ASN A 378 -7.70 -2.40 -10.21
N LEU A 379 -6.55 -3.04 -10.10
CA LEU A 379 -5.89 -3.28 -8.81
C LEU A 379 -5.35 -1.99 -8.18
N ASN A 380 -5.05 -0.97 -8.99
CA ASN A 380 -4.70 0.36 -8.52
C ASN A 380 -5.90 1.27 -8.21
N GLY A 381 -7.13 0.75 -8.22
CA GLY A 381 -8.34 1.52 -7.90
C GLY A 381 -8.72 2.58 -8.96
N GLN A 382 -8.15 2.51 -10.16
CA GLN A 382 -8.39 3.46 -11.25
C GLN A 382 -9.61 3.10 -12.12
N THR A 383 -10.34 2.04 -11.75
CA THR A 383 -11.55 1.62 -12.46
C THR A 383 -12.74 1.45 -11.52
N SER A 384 -13.95 1.66 -12.05
CA SER A 384 -15.20 1.48 -11.30
C SER A 384 -15.64 0.01 -11.18
N ILE A 385 -14.93 -0.91 -11.83
CA ILE A 385 -15.20 -2.35 -11.74
C ILE A 385 -14.65 -2.87 -10.41
N ARG A 386 -15.43 -3.68 -9.68
CA ARG A 386 -14.95 -4.30 -8.43
C ARG A 386 -13.73 -5.18 -8.66
N VAL A 387 -12.83 -5.29 -7.68
CA VAL A 387 -11.75 -6.29 -7.74
C VAL A 387 -12.28 -7.67 -7.33
N ASP A 388 -12.40 -8.59 -8.28
CA ASP A 388 -12.91 -9.94 -8.04
C ASP A 388 -11.80 -10.90 -7.56
N ALA A 389 -12.18 -11.93 -6.80
CA ALA A 389 -11.25 -12.89 -6.22
C ALA A 389 -10.45 -13.68 -7.27
N HIS A 390 -10.97 -13.80 -8.49
CA HIS A 390 -10.31 -14.51 -9.59
C HIS A 390 -9.05 -13.83 -10.11
N TRP A 391 -8.94 -12.51 -9.96
CA TRP A 391 -7.78 -11.73 -10.44
C TRP A 391 -7.15 -10.83 -9.37
N ALA A 392 -7.70 -10.81 -8.16
CA ALA A 392 -7.08 -10.34 -6.94
C ALA A 392 -5.61 -10.77 -6.80
N THR A 393 -4.77 -10.07 -6.05
CA THR A 393 -3.48 -10.66 -5.66
C THR A 393 -3.70 -11.89 -4.76
N GLN A 394 -2.88 -12.93 -4.95
CA GLN A 394 -2.92 -14.13 -4.10
C GLN A 394 -2.53 -13.79 -2.67
N ALA A 395 -1.64 -12.80 -2.50
CA ALA A 395 -1.31 -12.23 -1.20
C ALA A 395 -2.54 -11.66 -0.49
N ALA A 396 -3.38 -10.86 -1.15
CA ALA A 396 -4.59 -10.31 -0.55
C ALA A 396 -5.62 -11.41 -0.21
N ALA A 397 -5.73 -12.44 -1.04
CA ALA A 397 -6.60 -13.58 -0.76
C ALA A 397 -6.15 -14.35 0.50
N LEU A 398 -4.85 -14.65 0.63
CA LEU A 398 -4.26 -15.28 1.81
C LEU A 398 -4.44 -14.45 3.08
N GLN A 399 -4.20 -13.13 2.99
CA GLN A 399 -4.44 -12.21 4.11
C GLN A 399 -5.92 -12.19 4.53
N GLY A 400 -6.85 -12.28 3.58
CA GLY A 400 -8.27 -12.42 3.87
C GLY A 400 -8.56 -13.69 4.66
N MET A 401 -8.08 -14.83 4.18
CA MET A 401 -8.23 -16.13 4.83
C MET A 401 -7.72 -16.12 6.29
N ALA A 402 -6.54 -15.51 6.50
CA ALA A 402 -5.87 -15.41 7.79
C ALA A 402 -6.71 -14.75 8.90
N GLN A 403 -7.75 -13.98 8.56
CA GLN A 403 -8.68 -13.41 9.54
C GLN A 403 -9.52 -14.48 10.26
N PHE A 404 -9.64 -15.69 9.69
CA PHE A 404 -10.33 -16.81 10.32
C PHE A 404 -9.39 -17.96 10.67
N THR A 405 -8.57 -18.41 9.72
CA THR A 405 -7.56 -19.47 9.92
C THR A 405 -6.42 -19.30 8.91
N LEU A 406 -5.23 -19.74 9.28
CA LEU A 406 -4.09 -19.82 8.36
C LEU A 406 -4.09 -21.20 7.67
N PRO A 407 -3.69 -21.30 6.39
CA PRO A 407 -3.33 -22.59 5.80
C PRO A 407 -2.01 -23.08 6.43
N ASP A 408 -1.98 -24.33 6.88
CA ASP A 408 -0.77 -24.97 7.41
C ASP A 408 0.27 -25.24 6.30
N LEU A 409 -0.20 -25.44 5.06
CA LEU A 409 0.67 -25.55 3.89
C LEU A 409 0.22 -24.59 2.78
N ILE A 410 1.18 -23.85 2.24
CA ILE A 410 1.03 -23.06 1.01
C ILE A 410 1.88 -23.75 -0.05
N ILE A 411 1.23 -24.31 -1.06
CA ILE A 411 1.87 -25.16 -2.08
C ILE A 411 1.89 -24.38 -3.40
N ARG A 412 2.98 -24.46 -4.17
CA ARG A 412 2.98 -23.96 -5.56
C ARG A 412 2.44 -25.01 -6.49
N GLU A 413 1.69 -24.59 -7.52
CA GLU A 413 1.08 -25.50 -8.48
C GLU A 413 2.09 -26.44 -9.16
N GLU A 414 3.30 -25.97 -9.47
CA GLU A 414 4.38 -26.82 -10.02
C GLU A 414 4.80 -27.97 -9.08
N GLU A 415 4.64 -27.78 -7.76
CA GLU A 415 5.00 -28.74 -6.71
C GLU A 415 3.79 -29.53 -6.19
N MET A 416 2.60 -29.28 -6.74
CA MET A 416 1.33 -29.78 -6.22
C MET A 416 1.29 -31.32 -6.13
N GLY A 417 1.79 -32.02 -7.15
CA GLY A 417 1.80 -33.48 -7.18
C GLY A 417 2.53 -34.11 -5.99
N PRO A 418 3.85 -33.88 -5.85
CA PRO A 418 4.63 -34.40 -4.73
C PRO A 418 4.15 -33.89 -3.36
N ALA A 419 3.76 -32.61 -3.26
CA ALA A 419 3.33 -32.02 -1.99
C ALA A 419 2.02 -32.64 -1.48
N LEU A 420 1.05 -32.87 -2.37
CA LEU A 420 -0.23 -33.48 -2.00
C LEU A 420 -0.11 -35.00 -1.77
N ASP A 421 0.75 -35.73 -2.49
CA ASP A 421 1.05 -37.14 -2.16
C ASP A 421 1.64 -37.26 -0.74
N ARG A 422 2.61 -36.40 -0.38
CA ARG A 422 3.15 -36.38 0.98
C ARG A 422 2.07 -36.08 2.02
N LEU A 423 1.24 -35.06 1.77
CA LEU A 423 0.15 -34.69 2.68
C LEU A 423 -0.86 -35.84 2.86
N ALA A 424 -1.24 -36.53 1.77
CA ALA A 424 -2.11 -37.70 1.83
C ALA A 424 -1.51 -38.79 2.73
N ARG A 425 -0.21 -39.10 2.57
CA ARG A 425 0.48 -40.12 3.38
C ARG A 425 0.55 -39.75 4.86
N GLU A 426 0.80 -38.49 5.19
CA GLU A 426 0.76 -37.98 6.57
C GLU A 426 -0.62 -38.16 7.20
N MET A 427 -1.69 -38.03 6.40
CA MET A 427 -3.07 -38.25 6.83
C MET A 427 -3.51 -39.73 6.80
N GLY A 428 -2.60 -40.67 6.49
CA GLY A 428 -2.86 -42.10 6.47
C GLY A 428 -3.24 -42.70 5.12
N TYR A 429 -3.35 -41.89 4.06
CA TYR A 429 -3.74 -42.32 2.71
C TYR A 429 -2.51 -42.72 1.89
N ARG A 430 -1.95 -43.91 2.17
CA ARG A 430 -0.70 -44.40 1.54
C ARG A 430 -0.80 -44.83 0.07
N LYS A 431 -2.02 -44.97 -0.46
CA LYS A 431 -2.31 -45.41 -1.83
C LYS A 431 -3.04 -44.33 -2.65
N ALA A 432 -3.03 -43.09 -2.16
CA ALA A 432 -3.65 -41.98 -2.89
C ALA A 432 -2.97 -41.80 -4.25
N GLU A 433 -3.76 -41.62 -5.30
CA GLU A 433 -3.23 -41.17 -6.58
C GLU A 433 -2.87 -39.67 -6.48
N PRO A 434 -1.78 -39.23 -7.12
CA PRO A 434 -1.44 -37.81 -7.14
C PRO A 434 -2.52 -37.02 -7.92
N PRO A 435 -2.69 -35.71 -7.60
CA PRO A 435 -3.57 -34.84 -8.38
C PRO A 435 -3.14 -34.82 -9.85
N LYS A 436 -4.12 -34.77 -10.75
CA LYS A 436 -3.86 -34.61 -12.19
C LYS A 436 -3.31 -33.21 -12.46
N ALA A 437 -2.51 -33.08 -13.52
CA ALA A 437 -2.09 -31.77 -14.00
C ALA A 437 -3.30 -31.01 -14.54
N ALA A 438 -3.34 -29.69 -14.29
CA ALA A 438 -4.44 -28.86 -14.74
C ALA A 438 -4.51 -28.81 -16.27
N ALA A 439 -5.72 -28.90 -16.81
CA ALA A 439 -5.94 -28.74 -18.24
C ALA A 439 -5.67 -27.29 -18.68
N ALA A 440 -5.23 -27.11 -19.93
CA ALA A 440 -5.06 -25.77 -20.49
C ALA A 440 -6.40 -25.02 -20.53
N ASN A 441 -6.40 -23.76 -20.09
CA ASN A 441 -7.61 -22.95 -20.04
C ASN A 441 -7.89 -22.24 -21.38
N GLY A 442 -9.11 -22.39 -21.89
CA GLY A 442 -9.61 -21.63 -23.04
C GLY A 442 -9.20 -22.22 -24.41
N PRO A 443 -9.50 -21.50 -25.51
CA PRO A 443 -9.29 -21.99 -26.87
C PRO A 443 -7.81 -22.09 -27.27
N HIS A 444 -6.93 -21.29 -26.64
CA HIS A 444 -5.48 -21.28 -26.86
C HIS A 444 -4.76 -21.31 -25.52
N ALA A 445 -3.71 -22.13 -25.39
CA ALA A 445 -3.00 -22.28 -24.13
C ALA A 445 -2.08 -21.07 -23.87
N LEU A 446 -1.74 -20.82 -22.61
CA LEU A 446 -0.85 -19.72 -22.25
C LEU A 446 0.50 -19.83 -22.96
N LYS A 447 1.07 -21.04 -23.05
CA LYS A 447 2.34 -21.30 -23.75
C LYS A 447 2.36 -20.87 -25.21
N ASP A 448 1.19 -20.79 -25.86
CA ASP A 448 1.08 -20.45 -27.29
C ASP A 448 1.11 -18.93 -27.51
N ILE A 449 0.79 -18.14 -26.48
CA ILE A 449 0.77 -16.68 -26.54
C ILE A 449 1.85 -16.00 -25.69
N TYR A 450 2.49 -16.74 -24.78
CA TYR A 450 3.39 -16.20 -23.77
C TYR A 450 4.69 -15.66 -24.39
N ASP A 451 5.09 -14.49 -23.92
CA ASP A 451 6.35 -13.83 -24.28
C ASP A 451 6.79 -12.85 -23.18
N ALA A 452 7.93 -12.19 -23.40
CA ALA A 452 8.50 -11.24 -22.46
C ALA A 452 7.61 -10.01 -22.19
N GLU A 453 6.74 -9.63 -23.12
CA GLU A 453 5.81 -8.51 -22.93
C GLU A 453 4.72 -8.89 -21.92
N ILE A 454 4.11 -10.07 -22.09
CA ILE A 454 3.11 -10.59 -21.16
C ILE A 454 3.70 -10.78 -19.76
N GLU A 455 4.90 -11.34 -19.66
CA GLU A 455 5.58 -11.52 -18.37
C GLU A 455 5.81 -10.16 -17.69
N ALA A 456 6.35 -9.17 -18.43
CA ALA A 456 6.59 -7.84 -17.89
C ALA A 456 5.30 -7.12 -17.45
N LEU A 457 4.20 -7.29 -18.19
CA LEU A 457 2.89 -6.73 -17.83
C LEU A 457 2.33 -7.41 -16.58
N ALA A 458 2.36 -8.74 -16.53
CA ALA A 458 1.89 -9.50 -15.37
C ALA A 458 2.70 -9.21 -14.12
N ALA A 459 4.03 -9.06 -14.23
CA ALA A 459 4.90 -8.66 -13.12
C ALA A 459 4.56 -7.25 -12.60
N GLN A 460 4.16 -6.33 -13.48
CA GLN A 460 3.67 -5.00 -13.07
C GLN A 460 2.30 -5.05 -12.39
N VAL A 461 1.39 -5.93 -12.85
CA VAL A 461 0.05 -6.10 -12.25
C VAL A 461 0.17 -6.78 -10.88
N TYR A 462 1.00 -7.81 -10.78
CA TYR A 462 1.08 -8.73 -9.64
C TYR A 462 2.40 -8.63 -8.88
N GLN A 463 3.05 -7.46 -8.88
CA GLN A 463 4.36 -7.23 -8.25
C GLN A 463 4.44 -7.82 -6.83
N ARG A 464 3.36 -7.67 -6.05
CA ARG A 464 3.26 -8.18 -4.69
C ARG A 464 3.30 -9.71 -4.62
N ASP A 465 2.67 -10.42 -5.55
CA ASP A 465 2.71 -11.89 -5.58
C ASP A 465 4.11 -12.38 -5.99
N TYR A 466 4.75 -11.74 -6.99
CA TYR A 466 6.13 -12.06 -7.38
C TYR A 466 7.09 -11.88 -6.20
N LEU A 467 6.99 -10.74 -5.51
CA LEU A 467 7.86 -10.41 -4.37
C LEU A 467 7.63 -11.35 -3.17
N LEU A 468 6.38 -11.51 -2.72
CA LEU A 468 6.08 -12.23 -1.48
C LEU A 468 6.23 -13.74 -1.62
N PHE A 469 5.96 -14.28 -2.81
CA PHE A 469 6.06 -15.71 -3.03
C PHE A 469 7.34 -16.12 -3.74
N GLY A 470 8.12 -15.17 -4.28
CA GLY A 470 9.37 -15.46 -4.99
C GLY A 470 9.12 -16.18 -6.32
N PHE A 471 8.15 -15.72 -7.11
CA PHE A 471 7.95 -16.23 -8.46
C PHE A 471 9.04 -15.70 -9.39
N GLU A 472 9.58 -16.58 -10.23
CA GLU A 472 10.43 -16.21 -11.37
C GLU A 472 9.56 -15.98 -12.61
N ALA A 473 10.17 -15.82 -13.79
CA ALA A 473 9.40 -15.76 -15.03
C ALA A 473 8.61 -17.06 -15.25
N TRP A 474 7.45 -16.98 -15.89
CA TRP A 474 6.65 -18.18 -16.16
C TRP A 474 7.36 -19.09 -17.16
N GLY A 475 7.54 -20.36 -16.80
CA GLY A 475 8.04 -21.42 -17.70
C GLY A 475 9.19 -22.24 -17.15
#